data_AF-A0A538BCS9-F1
#
_entry.id   AF-A0A538BCS9-F1
#
_cell.length_a   1.000
_cell.length_b   1.000
_cell.length_c   1.000
_cell.angle_alpha   90.00
_cell.angle_beta   90.00
_cell.angle_gamma   90.00
#
_symmetry.space_group_name_H-M   'P 1'
#
loop_
_entity.id
_entity.type
_entity.pdbx_description
1 polymer ?
#
loop_
_entity_poly.entity_id
_entity_poly.type
_entity_poly.pdbx_seq_one_letter_code
_entity_poly.pdbx_strand_id
1 'polypeptide(L)'
;MRRAPGPSGPLRGDIRDRTYQAFLILWAAFIVAPILFGVDKFFNWMTHWPKYLWVGFPHFFGVTSQQFMYGVGVIEIVGGIGVLLLPRLSPYIIAGWLGGIITNLVIYSAAEGGHTGVFWDIALRDFGLLLAALALTRLAAVYAPNPFRRR
;
A
#
# COMPACT_ATOMS: atom_id res chain seq x y z
N MET A 1 37.20 -5.13 -17.16
CA MET A 1 36.00 -5.24 -18.02
C MET A 1 35.01 -4.14 -17.64
N ARG A 2 34.70 -3.22 -18.56
CA ARG A 2 33.73 -2.14 -18.35
C ARG A 2 32.32 -2.72 -18.58
N ARG A 3 31.46 -2.76 -17.56
CA ARG A 3 30.04 -3.13 -17.76
C ARG A 3 29.41 -2.12 -18.72
N ALA A 4 28.69 -2.62 -19.72
CA ALA A 4 27.89 -1.79 -20.61
C ALA A 4 26.89 -0.95 -19.79
N PRO A 5 26.64 0.32 -20.15
CA PRO A 5 25.64 1.13 -19.49
C PRO A 5 24.27 0.44 -19.65
N GLY A 6 23.68 0.05 -18.52
CA GLY A 6 22.30 -0.47 -18.49
C GLY A 6 21.31 0.60 -19.00
N PRO A 7 20.11 0.19 -19.43
CA PRO A 7 19.14 1.07 -20.05
C PRO A 7 18.89 2.31 -19.19
N SER A 8 18.97 3.48 -19.83
CA SER A 8 18.74 4.80 -19.25
C SER A 8 17.24 5.06 -19.06
N GLY A 9 16.55 4.18 -18.32
CA GLY A 9 15.23 4.44 -17.78
C GLY A 9 15.34 5.24 -16.47
N PRO A 10 14.23 5.78 -15.96
CA PRO A 10 14.21 6.43 -14.66
C PRO A 10 14.67 5.45 -13.55
N LEU A 11 14.29 4.18 -13.61
CA LEU A 11 14.79 3.15 -12.70
C LEU A 11 16.15 2.64 -13.18
N ARG A 12 17.15 2.66 -12.29
CA ARG A 12 18.52 2.21 -12.58
C ARG A 12 18.72 0.82 -12.01
N GLY A 13 19.01 -0.18 -12.85
CA GLY A 13 19.34 -1.52 -12.40
C GLY A 13 19.58 -2.49 -13.55
N ASP A 14 20.21 -3.63 -13.25
CA ASP A 14 20.42 -4.73 -14.21
C ASP A 14 19.33 -5.77 -13.96
N ILE A 15 18.55 -6.13 -14.99
CA ILE A 15 17.49 -7.14 -14.87
C ILE A 15 18.00 -8.52 -14.45
N ARG A 16 19.30 -8.80 -14.61
CA ARG A 16 19.94 -10.04 -14.16
C ARG A 16 20.28 -10.01 -12.66
N ASP A 17 20.26 -8.85 -12.02
CA ASP A 17 20.44 -8.70 -10.58
C ASP A 17 19.14 -9.09 -9.85
N ARG A 18 19.22 -10.13 -9.00
CA ARG A 18 18.09 -10.64 -8.19
C ARG A 18 17.51 -9.56 -7.27
N THR A 19 18.35 -8.65 -6.78
CA THR A 19 17.92 -7.58 -5.87
C THR A 19 17.12 -6.52 -6.63
N TYR A 20 17.49 -6.25 -7.89
CA TYR A 20 16.71 -5.38 -8.78
C TYR A 20 15.40 -6.05 -9.22
N GLN A 21 15.39 -7.36 -9.47
CA GLN A 21 14.15 -8.10 -9.73
C GLN A 21 13.19 -8.01 -8.53
N ALA A 22 13.68 -8.22 -7.30
CA ALA A 22 12.87 -8.07 -6.08
C ALA A 22 12.29 -6.66 -5.95
N PHE A 23 13.08 -5.63 -6.26
CA PHE A 23 12.59 -4.26 -6.33
C PHE A 23 11.47 -4.10 -7.35
N LEU A 24 11.63 -4.58 -8.58
CA LEU A 24 10.61 -4.46 -9.63
C LEU A 24 9.31 -5.19 -9.26
N ILE A 25 9.41 -6.38 -8.65
CA ILE A 25 8.25 -7.15 -8.20
C ILE A 25 7.47 -6.37 -7.15
N LEU A 26 8.15 -5.89 -6.10
CA LEU A 26 7.51 -5.10 -5.05
C LEU A 26 6.95 -3.79 -5.61
N TRP A 27 7.72 -3.10 -6.44
CA TRP A 27 7.30 -1.83 -7.05
C TRP A 27 6.03 -2.01 -7.88
N ALA A 28 5.98 -3.02 -8.76
CA ALA A 28 4.78 -3.32 -9.54
C ALA A 28 3.60 -3.72 -8.65
N ALA A 29 3.82 -4.58 -7.65
CA ALA A 29 2.78 -5.01 -6.72
C ALA A 29 2.16 -3.83 -5.95
N PHE A 30 2.98 -2.90 -5.45
CA PHE A 30 2.52 -1.72 -4.71
C PHE A 30 1.98 -0.59 -5.60
N ILE A 31 2.10 -0.68 -6.91
CA ILE A 31 1.35 0.15 -7.85
C ILE A 31 -0.03 -0.47 -8.09
N VAL A 32 -0.03 -1.74 -8.49
CA VAL A 32 -1.23 -2.43 -8.99
C VAL A 32 -2.21 -2.71 -7.86
N ALA A 33 -1.76 -3.28 -6.75
CA ALA A 33 -2.66 -3.75 -5.70
C ALA A 33 -3.47 -2.61 -5.05
N PRO A 34 -2.89 -1.46 -4.66
CA PRO A 34 -3.67 -0.36 -4.09
C PRO A 34 -4.68 0.23 -5.07
N ILE A 35 -4.34 0.31 -6.37
CA ILE A 35 -5.28 0.79 -7.38
C ILE A 35 -6.47 -0.18 -7.51
N LEU A 36 -6.21 -1.48 -7.60
CA LEU A 36 -7.29 -2.47 -7.72
C LEU A 36 -8.16 -2.52 -6.46
N PHE A 37 -7.57 -2.51 -5.26
CA PHE A 37 -8.34 -2.47 -4.01
C PHE A 37 -9.12 -1.17 -3.84
N GLY A 38 -8.55 -0.05 -4.28
CA GLY A 38 -9.21 1.24 -4.20
C GLY A 38 -10.39 1.35 -5.16
N VAL A 39 -10.24 0.85 -6.40
CA VAL A 39 -11.33 0.75 -7.38
C VAL A 39 -12.41 -0.21 -6.88
N ASP A 40 -12.03 -1.37 -6.33
CA ASP A 40 -12.99 -2.37 -5.86
C ASP A 40 -13.88 -1.85 -4.71
N LYS A 41 -13.42 -0.85 -3.92
CA LYS A 41 -14.25 -0.21 -2.88
C LYS A 41 -15.47 0.53 -3.41
N PHE A 42 -15.49 0.87 -4.70
CA PHE A 42 -16.65 1.48 -5.36
C PHE A 42 -17.68 0.44 -5.80
N PHE A 43 -17.23 -0.78 -6.11
CA PHE A 43 -18.07 -1.83 -6.71
C PHE A 43 -18.40 -2.97 -5.76
N ASN A 44 -17.59 -3.16 -4.71
CA ASN A 44 -17.64 -4.28 -3.79
C ASN A 44 -17.66 -5.65 -4.50
N TRP A 45 -16.89 -5.82 -5.59
CA TRP A 45 -16.88 -7.07 -6.35
C TRP A 45 -16.10 -8.13 -5.57
N MET A 46 -14.85 -7.85 -5.18
CA MET A 46 -14.04 -8.86 -4.47
C MET A 46 -14.62 -9.17 -3.09
N THR A 47 -15.16 -8.15 -2.41
CA THR A 47 -15.76 -8.27 -1.09
C THR A 47 -16.59 -7.03 -0.75
N HIS A 48 -17.50 -7.16 0.21
CA HIS A 48 -18.20 -6.01 0.79
C HIS A 48 -17.29 -5.28 1.78
N TRP A 49 -16.59 -4.23 1.33
CA TRP A 49 -15.57 -3.51 2.11
C TRP A 49 -16.07 -2.89 3.42
N PRO A 50 -17.27 -2.27 3.48
CA PRO A 50 -17.76 -1.67 4.72
C PRO A 50 -17.77 -2.62 5.92
N LYS A 51 -17.84 -3.94 5.71
CA LYS A 51 -17.82 -4.94 6.79
C LYS A 51 -16.50 -4.99 7.57
N TYR A 52 -15.42 -4.41 7.05
CA TYR A 52 -14.12 -4.36 7.73
C TYR A 52 -13.89 -3.04 8.48
N LEU A 53 -14.78 -2.07 8.34
CA LEU A 53 -14.64 -0.75 8.91
C LEU A 53 -15.30 -0.71 10.29
N TRP A 54 -14.53 -0.35 11.31
CA TRP A 54 -15.11 -0.05 12.61
C TRP A 54 -16.04 1.16 12.50
N VAL A 55 -17.30 1.01 12.91
CA VAL A 55 -18.37 2.00 12.69
C VAL A 55 -18.12 3.35 13.36
N GLY A 56 -17.21 3.42 14.34
CA GLY A 56 -16.84 4.66 15.01
C GLY A 56 -16.28 5.73 14.05
N PHE A 57 -15.48 5.33 13.04
CA PHE A 57 -14.93 6.28 12.06
C PHE A 57 -15.99 6.97 11.19
N PRO A 58 -16.84 6.26 10.43
CA PRO A 58 -17.87 6.90 9.61
C PRO A 58 -18.86 7.71 10.45
N HIS A 59 -19.18 7.24 11.66
CA HIS A 59 -20.06 7.96 12.58
C HIS A 59 -19.46 9.32 13.01
N PHE A 60 -18.15 9.38 13.28
CA PHE A 60 -17.46 10.64 13.60
C PHE A 60 -17.58 11.68 12.48
N PHE A 61 -17.56 11.26 11.22
CA PHE A 61 -17.69 12.15 10.05
C PHE A 61 -19.14 12.37 9.60
N GLY A 62 -20.13 11.78 10.27
CA GLY A 62 -21.55 11.91 9.89
C GLY A 62 -21.88 11.29 8.53
N VAL A 63 -21.15 10.27 8.11
CA VAL A 63 -21.34 9.58 6.82
C VAL A 63 -21.63 8.09 7.03
N THR A 64 -22.15 7.44 6.00
CA THR A 64 -22.29 5.97 5.99
C THR A 64 -20.94 5.28 5.83
N SER A 65 -20.83 4.02 6.29
CA SER A 65 -19.61 3.22 6.12
C SER A 65 -19.19 3.06 4.65
N GLN A 66 -20.16 2.98 3.73
CA GLN A 66 -19.88 2.90 2.29
C GLN A 66 -19.33 4.23 1.74
N GLN A 67 -19.88 5.38 2.15
CA GLN A 67 -19.34 6.69 1.77
C GLN A 67 -17.91 6.89 2.27
N PHE A 68 -17.64 6.46 3.51
CA PHE A 68 -16.27 6.47 4.05
C PHE A 68 -15.34 5.57 3.22
N MET A 69 -15.79 4.38 2.84
CA MET A 69 -15.02 3.47 2.00
C MET A 69 -14.73 4.02 0.59
N TYR A 70 -15.60 4.83 0.01
CA TYR A 70 -15.26 5.54 -1.23
C TYR A 70 -14.06 6.47 -1.05
N GLY A 71 -14.00 7.21 0.06
CA GLY A 71 -12.86 8.05 0.40
C GLY A 71 -11.56 7.25 0.58
N VAL A 72 -11.63 6.13 1.31
CA VAL A 72 -10.52 5.16 1.45
C VAL A 72 -10.07 4.67 0.08
N GLY A 73 -11.00 4.37 -0.83
CA GLY A 73 -10.71 3.93 -2.19
C GLY A 73 -9.94 4.96 -3.02
N VAL A 74 -10.33 6.24 -2.94
CA VAL A 74 -9.57 7.33 -3.59
C VAL A 74 -8.14 7.41 -3.05
N ILE A 75 -7.96 7.31 -1.73
CA ILE A 75 -6.65 7.40 -1.09
C ILE A 75 -5.74 6.25 -1.54
N GLU A 76 -6.26 5.03 -1.65
CA GLU A 76 -5.48 3.88 -2.13
C GLU A 76 -5.07 4.01 -3.59
N ILE A 77 -5.96 4.50 -4.47
CA ILE A 77 -5.64 4.76 -5.88
C ILE A 77 -4.53 5.81 -5.98
N VAL A 78 -4.67 6.93 -5.27
CA VAL A 78 -3.65 7.98 -5.21
C VAL A 78 -2.34 7.44 -4.65
N GLY A 79 -2.41 6.55 -3.65
CA GLY A 79 -1.27 5.84 -3.09
C GLY A 79 -0.50 5.01 -4.14
N GLY A 80 -1.21 4.17 -4.91
CA GLY A 80 -0.60 3.36 -5.97
C GLY A 80 0.00 4.20 -7.09
N ILE A 81 -0.68 5.27 -7.52
CA ILE A 81 -0.13 6.26 -8.47
C ILE A 81 1.10 6.94 -7.86
N GLY A 82 1.07 7.26 -6.57
CA GLY A 82 2.20 7.79 -5.83
C GLY A 82 3.42 6.87 -5.90
N VAL A 83 3.26 5.56 -5.70
CA VAL A 83 4.37 4.59 -5.81
C VAL A 83 5.00 4.56 -7.21
N LEU A 84 4.18 4.71 -8.24
CA LEU A 84 4.65 4.81 -9.63
C LEU A 84 5.52 6.06 -9.84
N LEU A 85 5.06 7.22 -9.35
CA LEU A 85 5.70 8.52 -9.60
C LEU A 85 6.85 8.83 -8.64
N LEU A 86 6.73 8.42 -7.38
CA LEU A 86 7.62 8.74 -6.27
C LEU A 86 8.04 7.46 -5.50
N PRO A 87 8.71 6.50 -6.15
CA PRO A 87 9.03 5.20 -5.59
C PRO A 87 9.89 5.23 -4.31
N ARG A 88 10.59 6.35 -4.05
CA ARG A 88 11.38 6.53 -2.81
C ARG A 88 10.56 6.96 -1.60
N LEU A 89 9.43 7.65 -1.81
CA LEU A 89 8.70 8.32 -0.74
C LEU A 89 7.35 7.66 -0.50
N SER A 90 6.59 7.38 -1.56
CA SER A 90 5.24 6.86 -1.45
C SER A 90 5.13 5.52 -0.72
N PRO A 91 6.10 4.59 -0.79
CA PRO A 91 6.02 3.37 0.04
C PRO A 91 6.03 3.63 1.55
N TYR A 92 6.63 4.73 2.04
CA TYR A 92 6.48 5.13 3.45
C TYR A 92 5.04 5.59 3.77
N ILE A 93 4.41 6.31 2.84
CA ILE A 93 3.01 6.73 2.97
C ILE A 93 2.10 5.51 3.01
N ILE A 94 2.32 4.54 2.10
CA ILE A 94 1.60 3.26 2.10
C ILE A 94 1.80 2.51 3.42
N ALA A 95 3.01 2.46 3.96
CA ALA A 95 3.27 1.81 5.25
C ALA A 95 2.48 2.47 6.40
N GLY A 96 2.43 3.81 6.44
CA GLY A 96 1.62 4.54 7.41
C GLY A 96 0.12 4.29 7.24
N TRP A 97 -0.36 4.26 5.99
CA TRP A 97 -1.75 3.95 5.66
C TRP A 97 -2.16 2.53 6.08
N LEU A 98 -1.32 1.53 5.77
CA LEU A 98 -1.49 0.16 6.23
C LEU A 98 -1.49 0.08 7.76
N GLY A 99 -0.64 0.86 8.44
CA GLY A 99 -0.69 1.00 9.90
C GLY A 99 -2.08 1.43 10.39
N GLY A 100 -2.69 2.43 9.76
CA GLY A 100 -4.06 2.84 10.06
C GLY A 100 -5.11 1.75 9.82
N ILE A 101 -5.02 1.02 8.71
CA ILE A 101 -5.90 -0.12 8.40
C ILE A 101 -5.77 -1.21 9.46
N ILE A 102 -4.53 -1.59 9.81
CA ILE A 102 -4.24 -2.60 10.83
C ILE A 102 -4.82 -2.15 12.17
N THR A 103 -4.59 -0.89 12.58
CA THR A 103 -5.16 -0.35 13.82
C THR A 103 -6.69 -0.42 13.82
N ASN A 104 -7.35 -0.07 12.71
CA ASN A 104 -8.81 -0.23 12.58
C ASN A 104 -9.24 -1.70 12.80
N LEU A 105 -8.59 -2.66 12.14
CA LEU A 105 -8.94 -4.08 12.26
C LEU A 105 -8.70 -4.61 13.68
N VAL A 106 -7.62 -4.18 14.34
CA VAL A 106 -7.30 -4.52 15.72
C VAL A 106 -8.35 -3.94 16.68
N ILE A 107 -8.69 -2.66 16.55
CA ILE A 107 -9.73 -2.02 17.36
C ILE A 107 -11.05 -2.73 17.16
N TYR A 108 -11.44 -2.99 15.90
CA TYR A 108 -12.71 -3.64 15.59
C TYR A 108 -12.79 -5.03 16.23
N SER A 109 -11.73 -5.83 16.05
CA SER A 109 -11.65 -7.20 16.59
C SER A 109 -11.58 -7.25 18.11
N ALA A 110 -11.02 -6.22 18.76
CA ALA A 110 -10.87 -6.15 20.21
C ALA A 110 -12.08 -5.53 20.92
N ALA A 111 -12.75 -4.55 20.30
CA ALA A 111 -13.80 -3.75 20.93
C ALA A 111 -15.19 -4.42 20.87
N GLU A 112 -15.52 -5.18 19.81
CA GLU A 112 -16.87 -5.73 19.61
C GLU A 112 -17.09 -7.14 20.17
N GLY A 113 -16.73 -7.37 21.45
CA GLY A 113 -17.39 -8.37 22.28
C GLY A 113 -17.27 -9.87 21.89
N GLY A 114 -16.30 -10.27 21.06
CA GLY A 114 -16.00 -11.68 20.77
C GLY A 114 -16.10 -12.07 19.29
N HIS A 115 -15.86 -13.36 18.97
CA HIS A 115 -15.61 -13.99 17.66
C HIS A 115 -16.59 -13.74 16.48
N THR A 116 -17.49 -12.76 16.57
CA THR A 116 -18.46 -12.43 15.51
C THR A 116 -17.95 -11.39 14.50
N GLY A 117 -16.90 -10.63 14.84
CA GLY A 117 -16.27 -9.62 13.98
C GLY A 117 -14.74 -9.57 14.10
N VAL A 118 -14.07 -10.72 13.95
CA VAL A 118 -12.62 -10.85 14.18
C VAL A 118 -11.83 -10.90 12.86
N PHE A 119 -10.78 -10.08 12.78
CA PHE A 119 -9.94 -9.90 11.59
C PHE A 119 -8.44 -9.91 11.91
N TRP A 120 -8.01 -10.68 12.93
CA TRP A 120 -6.60 -10.81 13.31
C TRP A 120 -5.72 -11.36 12.19
N ASP A 121 -6.27 -12.29 11.40
CA ASP A 121 -5.63 -12.87 10.23
C ASP A 121 -5.35 -11.81 9.14
N ILE A 122 -6.34 -10.95 8.89
CA ILE A 122 -6.21 -9.83 7.94
C ILE A 122 -5.20 -8.80 8.48
N ALA A 123 -5.29 -8.44 9.76
CA ALA A 123 -4.36 -7.51 10.38
C ALA A 123 -2.90 -8.01 10.30
N LEU A 124 -2.67 -9.30 10.54
CA LEU A 124 -1.34 -9.90 10.42
C LEU A 124 -0.83 -9.92 8.97
N ARG A 125 -1.68 -10.24 8.00
CA ARG A 125 -1.34 -10.19 6.57
C ARG A 125 -0.95 -8.77 6.16
N ASP A 126 -1.75 -7.78 6.56
CA ASP A 126 -1.52 -6.38 6.22
C ASP A 126 -0.26 -5.85 6.93
N PHE A 127 0.08 -6.36 8.11
CA PHE A 127 1.38 -6.12 8.73
C PHE A 127 2.53 -6.66 7.88
N GLY A 128 2.38 -7.84 7.28
CA GLY A 128 3.31 -8.36 6.27
C GLY A 128 3.47 -7.42 5.06
N LEU A 129 2.35 -6.85 4.56
CA LEU A 129 2.38 -5.85 3.49
C LEU A 129 3.07 -4.55 3.94
N LEU A 130 2.88 -4.13 5.18
CA LEU A 130 3.55 -2.97 5.74
C LEU A 130 5.07 -3.17 5.74
N LEU A 131 5.54 -4.33 6.21
CA LEU A 131 6.96 -4.68 6.15
C LEU A 131 7.48 -4.75 4.71
N ALA A 132 6.70 -5.30 3.78
CA ALA A 132 7.05 -5.33 2.36
C ALA A 132 7.14 -3.91 1.75
N ALA A 133 6.27 -2.98 2.16
CA ALA A 133 6.34 -1.59 1.75
C ALA A 133 7.61 -0.91 2.27
N LEU A 134 8.00 -1.17 3.52
CA LEU A 134 9.28 -0.68 4.08
C LEU A 134 10.49 -1.28 3.35
N ALA A 135 10.44 -2.57 3.01
CA ALA A 135 11.47 -3.22 2.20
C ALA A 135 11.57 -2.60 0.80
N LEU A 136 10.43 -2.34 0.14
CA LEU A 136 10.38 -1.60 -1.12
C LEU A 136 11.05 -0.23 -0.98
N THR A 137 10.83 0.50 0.12
CA THR A 137 11.50 1.79 0.32
C THR A 137 13.01 1.66 0.36
N ARG A 138 13.53 0.63 1.05
CA ARG A 138 14.99 0.38 1.13
C ARG A 138 15.58 0.06 -0.23
N LEU A 139 14.89 -0.75 -1.03
CA LEU A 139 15.31 -1.08 -2.39
C LEU A 139 15.20 0.12 -3.34
N ALA A 140 14.14 0.93 -3.23
CA ALA A 140 13.97 2.16 -4.01
C ALA A 140 15.08 3.18 -3.72
N ALA A 141 15.63 3.18 -2.50
CA ALA A 141 16.79 4.00 -2.17
C ALA A 141 18.06 3.61 -2.93
N VAL A 142 18.11 2.43 -3.54
CA VAL A 142 19.23 1.99 -4.41
C VAL A 142 18.88 2.24 -5.88
N TYR A 143 17.68 1.84 -6.31
CA TYR A 143 17.35 1.70 -7.73
C TYR A 143 16.54 2.83 -8.34
N ALA A 144 15.84 3.65 -7.55
CA ALA A 144 15.07 4.78 -8.08
C ALA A 144 15.94 6.05 -8.25
N PRO A 145 15.51 7.07 -9.02
CA PRO A 145 16.10 8.41 -9.04
C PRO A 145 15.91 9.13 -7.70
N ASN A 146 16.87 9.97 -7.31
CA ASN A 146 16.69 10.86 -6.15
C ASN A 146 16.30 12.24 -6.68
N PRO A 147 15.03 12.64 -6.62
CA PRO A 147 14.59 13.93 -7.13
C PRO A 147 15.20 15.11 -6.35
N PHE A 148 15.68 14.88 -5.11
CA PHE A 148 16.23 15.92 -4.24
C PHE A 148 17.76 16.04 -4.31
N ARG A 149 18.44 15.13 -5.01
CA ARG A 149 19.89 15.24 -5.18
C ARG A 149 20.16 16.23 -6.32
N ARG A 150 20.44 17.48 -5.98
CA ARG A 150 20.98 18.47 -6.93
C ARG A 150 22.30 17.91 -7.50
N ARG A 151 22.44 17.97 -8.83
CA ARG A 151 23.70 17.63 -9.51
C ARG A 151 24.76 18.68 -9.23
#